data_AF-A0A8C8VIP2-F1
#
_entry.id   AF-A0A8C8VIP2-F1
#
_cell.length_a   1.000
_cell.length_b   1.000
_cell.length_c   1.000
_cell.angle_alpha   90.00
_cell.angle_beta   90.00
_cell.angle_gamma   90.00
#
_symmetry.space_group_name_H-M   'P 1'
#
loop_
_entity.id
_entity.type
_entity.pdbx_description
1 polymer ?
#
loop_
_entity_poly.entity_id
_entity_poly.type
_entity_poly.pdbx_seq_one_letter_code
_entity_poly.pdbx_strand_id
1 'polypeptide(L)'
;IILSPAQATWPQLHTSLPYGESVPVPVSSDAAPSPTVPPSRFRVNFSCGQQPGTDIALHFNPRFEHGDKVVFNSFQGSWGREEHKKDVPFHKGQPFELVFVITGEGYKITVNGAPYYEFRHRIPPERVQVVDVDGDLTLQSLNILGGGMMLGASMMGGGVSNPGAQGQERCGNGPSLGPHGTQVPYVGNLPGGLTSKKTVVVKGFVPQNAKSFCINFKTGHSQDIALHINPRLNEQKVVRNSFLKGQWGSEERELSFNPFQPGQYFDLSIRCGNQRFKVFANGQPLFNYSHRFHSFQQIDTLEIKGDVVLSYVQF
;
A
#
# COMPACT_ATOMS: atom_id res chain seq x y z
N ILE A 1 2.51 -0.54 -6.29
CA ILE A 1 2.86 0.82 -6.73
C ILE A 1 1.55 1.56 -6.99
N ILE A 2 1.25 2.67 -6.30
CA ILE A 2 0.02 3.44 -6.55
C ILE A 2 0.45 4.75 -7.21
N LEU A 3 -0.06 4.98 -8.42
CA LEU A 3 0.36 6.06 -9.29
C LEU A 3 -0.87 6.88 -9.72
N SER A 4 -0.71 8.19 -9.89
CA SER A 4 -1.71 9.04 -10.53
C SER A 4 -1.11 9.81 -11.71
N PRO A 5 -1.85 10.12 -12.77
CA PRO A 5 -1.32 10.91 -13.88
C PRO A 5 -0.99 12.35 -13.44
N ALA A 6 0.14 12.88 -13.95
CA ALA A 6 0.60 14.23 -13.64
C ALA A 6 0.03 15.28 -14.60
N GLN A 7 -0.19 16.49 -14.10
CA GLN A 7 -0.33 17.70 -14.93
C GLN A 7 1.01 18.44 -15.17
N ALA A 8 2.15 17.96 -14.67
CA ALA A 8 3.49 18.46 -15.02
C ALA A 8 4.59 17.50 -14.54
N THR A 9 5.74 17.51 -15.21
CA THR A 9 6.84 16.53 -15.11
C THR A 9 7.80 16.70 -13.91
N TRP A 10 8.32 15.56 -13.42
CA TRP A 10 9.60 15.29 -12.70
C TRP A 10 9.76 15.67 -11.20
N PRO A 11 10.48 14.86 -10.38
CA PRO A 11 11.79 14.21 -10.63
C PRO A 11 11.80 12.66 -10.72
N GLN A 12 12.88 12.12 -11.32
CA GLN A 12 13.22 10.69 -11.36
C GLN A 12 13.37 10.14 -9.94
N LEU A 13 12.62 9.09 -9.59
CA LEU A 13 12.81 8.38 -8.32
C LEU A 13 13.76 7.20 -8.51
N HIS A 14 15.03 7.40 -8.15
CA HIS A 14 16.04 6.34 -8.08
C HIS A 14 15.91 5.64 -6.71
N THR A 15 15.18 4.54 -6.63
CA THR A 15 15.17 3.73 -5.39
C THR A 15 16.17 2.57 -5.50
N SER A 16 17.21 2.61 -4.69
CA SER A 16 18.12 1.48 -4.49
C SER A 16 17.50 0.48 -3.51
N LEU A 17 17.36 -0.78 -3.90
CA LEU A 17 17.15 -1.86 -2.92
C LEU A 17 18.52 -2.19 -2.26
N PRO A 18 18.59 -2.45 -0.94
CA PRO A 18 17.53 -3.03 -0.13
C PRO A 18 17.11 -2.19 1.10
N TYR A 19 16.06 -2.68 1.76
CA TYR A 19 15.51 -2.30 3.07
C TYR A 19 14.52 -1.13 3.17
N GLY A 20 13.29 -1.50 3.54
CA GLY A 20 12.74 -1.16 4.86
C GLY A 20 12.22 0.26 5.10
N GLU A 21 12.48 1.21 4.22
CA GLU A 21 12.02 2.58 4.39
C GLU A 21 11.08 3.02 3.28
N SER A 22 9.96 3.63 3.68
CA SER A 22 9.14 4.45 2.80
C SER A 22 9.99 5.63 2.32
N VAL A 23 10.34 5.67 1.03
CA VAL A 23 11.06 6.81 0.45
C VAL A 23 10.10 8.02 0.40
N PRO A 24 10.36 9.11 1.14
CA PRO A 24 9.54 10.31 1.05
C PRO A 24 9.75 10.94 -0.33
N VAL A 25 8.68 11.04 -1.12
CA VAL A 25 8.72 11.81 -2.37
C VAL A 25 8.67 13.30 -1.99
N PRO A 26 9.58 14.15 -2.49
CA PRO A 26 9.51 15.59 -2.23
C PRO A 26 8.20 16.14 -2.81
N VAL A 27 7.33 16.66 -1.94
CA VAL A 27 6.16 17.44 -2.36
C VAL A 27 6.66 18.88 -2.55
N SER A 28 6.97 19.27 -3.78
CA SER A 28 7.28 20.67 -4.08
C SER A 28 5.99 21.44 -4.39
N SER A 29 5.83 22.53 -3.65
CA SER A 29 4.81 23.57 -3.74
C SER A 29 4.86 24.37 -5.04
N ASP A 30 3.66 24.80 -5.48
CA ASP A 30 3.35 26.00 -6.26
C ASP A 30 4.34 26.42 -7.37
N ALA A 31 4.17 25.82 -8.56
CA ALA A 31 4.58 26.45 -9.81
C ALA A 31 3.40 26.43 -10.80
N ALA A 32 3.06 27.59 -11.36
CA ALA A 32 1.94 27.75 -12.28
C ALA A 32 2.10 26.87 -13.56
N PRO A 33 1.03 26.27 -14.09
CA PRO A 33 1.13 25.36 -15.23
C PRO A 33 1.44 26.11 -16.54
N SER A 34 2.53 25.72 -17.20
CA SER A 34 2.80 26.01 -18.62
C SER A 34 1.96 25.09 -19.52
N PRO A 35 1.68 25.41 -20.80
CA PRO A 35 0.68 24.72 -21.61
C PRO A 35 1.07 23.24 -21.79
N THR A 36 0.22 22.33 -21.30
CA THR A 36 0.54 20.93 -21.09
C THR A 36 0.42 20.12 -22.39
N VAL A 37 1.54 19.50 -22.80
CA VAL A 37 1.51 18.39 -23.76
C VAL A 37 0.69 17.25 -23.12
N PRO A 38 -0.31 16.67 -23.81
CA PRO A 38 -1.10 15.60 -23.24
C PRO A 38 -0.22 14.38 -22.92
N PRO A 39 -0.46 13.68 -21.81
CA PRO A 39 0.36 12.54 -21.40
C PRO A 39 0.36 11.47 -22.50
N SER A 40 1.56 11.04 -22.86
CA SER A 40 1.91 10.19 -23.99
C SER A 40 2.19 8.74 -23.56
N ARG A 41 2.94 8.57 -22.47
CA ARG A 41 3.34 7.26 -21.95
C ARG A 41 3.94 7.38 -20.55
N PHE A 42 3.93 6.27 -19.81
CA PHE A 42 4.79 6.09 -18.64
C PHE A 42 5.39 4.69 -18.65
N ARG A 43 6.43 4.47 -17.85
CA ARG A 43 7.06 3.16 -17.69
C ARG A 43 7.40 2.85 -16.25
N VAL A 44 7.38 1.55 -15.94
CA VAL A 44 7.94 0.96 -14.73
C VAL A 44 8.96 -0.08 -15.17
N ASN A 45 10.21 0.10 -14.78
CA ASN A 45 11.31 -0.81 -15.09
C ASN A 45 11.78 -1.53 -13.83
N PHE A 46 11.97 -2.85 -13.94
CA PHE A 46 12.68 -3.68 -12.97
C PHE A 46 14.10 -3.88 -13.49
N SER A 47 15.02 -3.02 -13.06
CA SER A 47 16.38 -2.90 -13.58
C SER A 47 17.38 -3.69 -12.75
N CYS A 48 18.35 -4.31 -13.41
CA CYS A 48 19.40 -5.12 -12.79
C CYS A 48 20.59 -4.29 -12.26
N GLY A 49 20.49 -2.97 -12.31
CA GLY A 49 21.49 -2.03 -11.84
C GLY A 49 20.99 -0.59 -11.91
N GLN A 50 21.80 0.34 -11.41
CA GLN A 50 21.49 1.77 -11.40
C GLN A 50 22.04 2.52 -12.62
N GLN A 51 22.98 1.91 -13.34
CA GLN A 51 23.66 2.57 -14.44
C GLN A 51 22.83 2.54 -15.73
N PRO A 52 22.88 3.59 -16.57
CA PRO A 52 22.24 3.59 -17.87
C PRO A 52 22.66 2.39 -18.71
N GLY A 53 21.71 1.79 -19.43
CA GLY A 53 21.96 0.63 -20.28
C GLY A 53 22.14 -0.71 -19.54
N THR A 54 21.91 -0.74 -18.23
CA THR A 54 21.80 -2.01 -17.49
C THR A 54 20.64 -2.87 -18.00
N ASP A 55 20.70 -4.16 -17.71
CA ASP A 55 19.64 -5.09 -18.06
C ASP A 55 18.32 -4.68 -17.40
N ILE A 56 17.22 -4.80 -18.13
CA ILE A 56 15.86 -4.56 -17.63
C ILE A 56 15.13 -5.90 -17.67
N ALA A 57 14.86 -6.47 -16.49
CA ALA A 57 14.15 -7.75 -16.36
C ALA A 57 12.70 -7.63 -16.80
N LEU A 58 12.02 -6.55 -16.41
CA LEU A 58 10.68 -6.20 -16.87
C LEU A 58 10.61 -4.71 -17.20
N HIS A 59 10.24 -4.42 -18.44
CA HIS A 59 9.82 -3.10 -18.90
C HIS A 59 8.30 -3.11 -19.07
N PHE A 60 7.59 -2.42 -18.19
CA PHE A 60 6.14 -2.21 -18.27
C PHE A 60 5.89 -0.80 -18.81
N ASN A 61 5.25 -0.66 -19.97
CA ASN A 61 5.14 0.64 -20.63
C ASN A 61 3.78 0.86 -21.31
N PRO A 62 2.81 1.43 -20.59
CA PRO A 62 1.59 1.98 -21.16
C PRO A 62 1.88 3.17 -22.09
N ARG A 63 1.30 3.12 -23.28
CA ARG A 63 1.40 4.13 -24.33
C ARG A 63 0.00 4.55 -24.76
N PHE A 64 -0.20 5.86 -24.88
CA PHE A 64 -1.47 6.51 -25.25
C PHE A 64 -1.37 7.26 -26.59
N GLU A 65 -0.34 6.93 -27.38
CA GLU A 65 -0.08 7.50 -28.69
C GLU A 65 -0.26 6.43 -29.77
N HIS A 66 -1.05 6.74 -30.80
CA HIS A 66 -1.24 5.89 -31.99
C HIS A 66 -1.73 4.46 -31.70
N GLY A 67 -2.83 4.37 -30.96
CA GLY A 67 -3.47 3.10 -30.61
C GLY A 67 -3.00 2.61 -29.25
N ASP A 68 -3.81 2.94 -28.25
CA ASP A 68 -3.52 2.67 -26.84
C ASP A 68 -3.11 1.21 -26.65
N LYS A 69 -1.94 1.01 -26.03
CA LYS A 69 -1.44 -0.31 -25.68
C LYS A 69 -0.53 -0.26 -24.46
N VAL A 70 -0.45 -1.38 -23.75
CA VAL A 70 0.60 -1.63 -22.78
C VAL A 70 1.62 -2.56 -23.40
N VAL A 71 2.88 -2.13 -23.39
CA VAL A 71 4.03 -2.89 -23.89
C VAL A 71 4.78 -3.52 -22.71
N PHE A 72 5.18 -4.78 -22.89
CA PHE A 72 6.02 -5.54 -21.97
C PHE A 72 7.26 -6.05 -22.72
N ASN A 73 8.44 -5.91 -22.13
CA ASN A 73 9.66 -6.44 -22.71
C ASN A 73 10.77 -6.64 -21.65
N SER A 74 11.91 -7.16 -22.08
CA SER A 74 13.16 -7.15 -21.32
C SER A 74 14.29 -6.59 -22.19
N PHE A 75 15.29 -6.00 -21.57
CA PHE A 75 16.48 -5.46 -22.24
C PHE A 75 17.73 -6.20 -21.73
N GLN A 76 18.53 -6.74 -22.64
CA GLN A 76 19.84 -7.38 -22.36
C GLN A 76 20.84 -6.95 -23.44
N GLY A 77 21.30 -5.70 -23.37
CA GLY A 77 22.07 -5.03 -24.43
C GLY A 77 21.27 -4.70 -25.70
N SER A 78 20.11 -5.34 -25.89
CA SER A 78 19.09 -5.02 -26.90
C SER A 78 17.70 -5.38 -26.37
N TRP A 79 16.66 -4.78 -26.97
CA TRP A 79 15.27 -5.12 -26.64
C TRP A 79 14.92 -6.53 -27.16
N GLY A 80 14.30 -7.33 -26.30
CA GLY A 80 13.78 -8.64 -26.68
C GLY A 80 12.49 -8.55 -27.51
N ARG A 81 11.79 -9.67 -27.63
CA ARG A 81 10.48 -9.75 -28.30
C ARG A 81 9.43 -8.93 -27.52
N GLU A 82 8.82 -7.94 -28.17
CA GLU A 82 7.72 -7.16 -27.59
C GLU A 82 6.49 -8.06 -27.35
N GLU A 83 5.98 -8.03 -26.12
CA GLU A 83 4.63 -8.47 -25.78
C GLU A 83 3.77 -7.22 -25.60
N HIS A 84 2.50 -7.26 -26.01
CA HIS A 84 1.63 -6.10 -25.84
C HIS A 84 0.17 -6.51 -25.64
N LYS A 85 -0.58 -5.62 -24.99
CA LYS A 85 -2.02 -5.73 -24.78
C LYS A 85 -2.69 -4.42 -25.20
N LYS A 86 -3.74 -4.54 -26.04
CA LYS A 86 -4.52 -3.39 -26.53
C LYS A 86 -5.57 -2.90 -25.53
N ASP A 87 -5.96 -3.76 -24.60
CA ASP A 87 -6.80 -3.40 -23.47
C ASP A 87 -5.95 -2.62 -22.47
N VAL A 88 -6.14 -1.29 -22.42
CA VAL A 88 -5.36 -0.38 -21.56
C VAL A 88 -6.20 0.02 -20.35
N PRO A 89 -5.85 -0.41 -19.13
CA PRO A 89 -6.64 -0.16 -17.92
C PRO A 89 -6.39 1.22 -17.29
N PHE A 90 -5.75 2.13 -18.04
CA PHE A 90 -5.31 3.44 -17.56
C PHE A 90 -6.06 4.54 -18.30
N HIS A 91 -6.52 5.55 -17.57
CA HIS A 91 -7.20 6.71 -18.15
C HIS A 91 -6.44 7.98 -17.78
N LYS A 92 -6.25 8.87 -18.75
CA LYS A 92 -5.61 10.17 -18.51
C LYS A 92 -6.37 10.92 -17.42
N GLY A 93 -5.65 11.49 -16.46
CA GLY A 93 -6.25 12.18 -15.31
C GLY A 93 -6.81 11.28 -14.19
N GLN A 94 -6.91 9.95 -14.38
CA GLN A 94 -7.43 9.03 -13.35
C GLN A 94 -6.30 8.32 -12.59
N PRO A 95 -6.33 8.35 -11.24
CA PRO A 95 -5.41 7.55 -10.43
C PRO A 95 -5.63 6.06 -10.62
N PHE A 96 -4.58 5.26 -10.39
CA PHE A 96 -4.65 3.81 -10.46
C PHE A 96 -3.71 3.14 -9.46
N GLU A 97 -4.10 1.94 -9.02
CA GLU A 97 -3.22 1.02 -8.33
C GLU A 97 -2.59 0.05 -9.35
N LEU A 98 -1.28 -0.13 -9.26
CA LEU A 98 -0.50 -1.06 -10.08
C LEU A 98 0.35 -1.95 -9.16
N VAL A 99 0.00 -3.23 -9.05
CA VAL A 99 0.74 -4.18 -8.21
C VAL A 99 1.49 -5.16 -9.09
N PHE A 100 2.77 -5.36 -8.79
CA PHE A 100 3.59 -6.41 -9.37
C PHE A 100 3.86 -7.44 -8.28
N VAL A 101 3.44 -8.68 -8.51
CA VAL A 101 3.72 -9.84 -7.66
C VAL A 101 4.76 -10.69 -8.37
N ILE A 102 5.93 -10.81 -7.75
CA ILE A 102 7.02 -11.65 -8.26
C ILE A 102 6.76 -13.08 -7.81
N THR A 103 6.66 -13.99 -8.77
CA THR A 103 6.46 -15.43 -8.53
C THR A 103 7.64 -16.22 -9.11
N GLY A 104 7.68 -17.54 -8.92
CA GLY A 104 8.69 -18.39 -9.56
C GLY A 104 8.61 -18.40 -11.09
N GLU A 105 7.42 -18.16 -11.67
CA GLU A 105 7.18 -18.22 -13.12
C GLU A 105 7.35 -16.87 -13.82
N GLY A 106 7.07 -15.77 -13.12
CA GLY A 106 7.04 -14.44 -13.73
C GLY A 106 6.53 -13.34 -12.81
N TYR A 107 6.27 -12.19 -13.41
CA TYR A 107 5.64 -11.03 -12.80
C TYR A 107 4.14 -11.05 -13.08
N LYS A 108 3.33 -11.27 -12.04
CA LYS A 108 1.87 -11.10 -12.11
C LYS A 108 1.52 -9.64 -11.83
N ILE A 109 0.73 -9.06 -12.71
CA ILE A 109 0.42 -7.64 -12.73
C ILE A 109 -1.07 -7.48 -12.50
N THR A 110 -1.43 -6.71 -11.48
CA THR A 110 -2.81 -6.28 -11.25
C THR A 110 -2.93 -4.77 -11.41
N VAL A 111 -4.06 -4.34 -11.94
CA VAL A 111 -4.42 -2.91 -12.04
C VAL A 111 -5.76 -2.72 -11.34
N ASN A 112 -5.81 -1.80 -10.37
CA ASN A 112 -7.00 -1.53 -9.56
C ASN A 112 -7.59 -2.81 -8.93
N GLY A 113 -6.73 -3.65 -8.35
CA GLY A 113 -7.10 -4.94 -7.76
C GLY A 113 -7.45 -6.07 -8.75
N ALA A 114 -7.65 -5.77 -10.04
CA ALA A 114 -8.00 -6.78 -11.05
C ALA A 114 -6.74 -7.39 -11.70
N PRO A 115 -6.68 -8.74 -11.88
CA PRO A 115 -5.62 -9.38 -12.66
C PRO A 115 -5.57 -8.81 -14.08
N TYR A 116 -4.39 -8.37 -14.51
CA TYR A 116 -4.23 -7.69 -15.78
C TYR A 116 -3.33 -8.45 -16.77
N TYR A 117 -2.13 -8.84 -16.33
CA TYR A 117 -1.16 -9.51 -17.20
C TYR A 117 -0.17 -10.36 -16.39
N GLU A 118 0.44 -11.36 -17.02
CA GLU A 118 1.54 -12.15 -16.44
C GLU A 118 2.70 -12.19 -17.44
N PHE A 119 3.83 -11.60 -17.05
CA PHE A 119 5.04 -11.58 -17.86
C PHE A 119 6.02 -12.60 -17.32
N ARG A 120 6.33 -13.64 -18.12
CA ARG A 120 7.27 -14.70 -17.72
C ARG A 120 8.68 -14.17 -17.58
N HIS A 121 9.43 -14.69 -16.61
CA HIS A 121 10.82 -14.29 -16.39
C HIS A 121 11.67 -14.57 -17.64
N ARG A 122 12.32 -13.53 -18.15
CA ARG A 122 13.38 -13.66 -19.18
C ARG A 122 14.78 -13.44 -18.59
N ILE A 123 14.83 -12.80 -17.42
CA ILE A 123 16.01 -12.58 -16.60
C ILE A 123 15.64 -13.06 -15.19
N PRO A 124 16.53 -13.77 -14.47
CA PRO A 124 16.27 -14.17 -13.10
C PRO A 124 15.88 -12.97 -12.22
N PRO A 125 14.74 -13.02 -11.50
CA PRO A 125 14.24 -11.88 -10.73
C PRO A 125 15.19 -11.44 -9.62
N GLU A 126 16.08 -12.32 -9.15
CA GLU A 126 17.10 -12.03 -8.13
C GLU A 126 18.16 -11.03 -8.63
N ARG A 127 18.27 -10.85 -9.96
CA ARG A 127 19.17 -9.85 -10.53
C ARG A 127 18.62 -8.43 -10.45
N VAL A 128 17.32 -8.25 -10.18
CA VAL A 128 16.69 -6.93 -10.10
C VAL A 128 17.17 -6.21 -8.83
N GLN A 129 17.67 -5.00 -9.00
CA GLN A 129 18.21 -4.16 -7.93
C GLN A 129 17.45 -2.84 -7.76
N VAL A 130 16.76 -2.39 -8.82
CA VAL A 130 16.15 -1.06 -8.89
C VAL A 130 14.78 -1.17 -9.53
N VAL A 131 13.80 -0.48 -8.95
CA VAL A 131 12.53 -0.18 -9.62
C VAL A 131 12.55 1.29 -10.02
N ASP A 132 12.55 1.53 -11.33
CA ASP A 132 12.57 2.86 -11.94
C ASP A 132 11.18 3.18 -12.52
N VAL A 133 10.67 4.38 -12.23
CA VAL A 133 9.38 4.88 -12.72
C VAL A 133 9.62 6.20 -13.42
N ASP A 134 9.21 6.26 -14.70
CA ASP A 134 9.49 7.39 -15.60
C ASP A 134 8.26 7.65 -16.50
N GLY A 135 8.12 8.86 -17.00
CA GLY A 135 7.16 9.31 -17.99
C GLY A 135 6.08 10.20 -17.40
N ASP A 136 4.95 10.28 -18.08
CA ASP A 136 3.89 11.26 -17.79
C ASP A 136 3.01 10.80 -16.62
N LEU A 137 3.60 10.80 -15.42
CA LEU A 137 3.01 10.22 -14.22
C LEU A 137 3.49 10.90 -12.92
N THR A 138 2.56 11.07 -11.98
CA THR A 138 2.82 11.43 -10.58
C THR A 138 2.79 10.19 -9.70
N LEU A 139 3.94 9.82 -9.15
CA LEU A 139 4.04 8.74 -8.18
C LEU A 139 3.48 9.21 -6.82
N GLN A 140 2.36 8.63 -6.38
CA GLN A 140 1.78 8.93 -5.07
C GLN A 140 2.43 8.08 -3.96
N SER A 141 2.57 6.78 -4.19
CA SER A 141 3.24 5.90 -3.24
C SER A 141 3.88 4.67 -3.89
N LEU A 142 5.08 4.33 -3.42
CA LEU A 142 5.78 3.10 -3.75
C LEU A 142 5.88 2.26 -2.47
N ASN A 143 5.17 1.14 -2.43
CA ASN A 143 5.30 0.16 -1.34
C ASN A 143 5.92 -1.12 -1.91
N ILE A 144 6.93 -1.63 -1.23
CA ILE A 144 7.59 -2.90 -1.55
C ILE A 144 7.32 -3.83 -0.37
N LEU A 145 6.63 -4.94 -0.64
CA LEU A 145 6.22 -5.92 0.36
C LEU A 145 6.98 -7.23 0.09
N GLY A 146 7.76 -7.69 1.07
CA GLY A 146 8.54 -8.94 0.98
C GLY A 146 10.06 -8.72 1.04
N GLY A 147 10.71 -9.39 1.98
CA GLY A 147 12.15 -9.31 2.24
C GLY A 147 12.64 -10.20 3.40
N GLY A 148 11.92 -11.27 3.71
CA GLY A 148 12.34 -12.28 4.69
C GLY A 148 12.76 -13.57 3.99
N MET A 149 14.06 -13.86 4.00
CA MET A 149 14.70 -15.14 3.67
C MET A 149 14.69 -15.60 2.21
N MET A 150 15.82 -15.39 1.50
CA MET A 150 16.46 -16.37 0.60
C MET A 150 17.93 -15.92 0.40
N LEU A 151 18.76 -16.02 1.45
CA LEU A 151 20.22 -16.03 1.29
C LEU A 151 20.75 -17.32 1.90
N GLY A 152 21.55 -18.02 1.09
CA GLY A 152 21.79 -19.44 1.17
C GLY A 152 22.45 -19.92 2.46
N ALA A 153 21.86 -20.96 3.05
CA ALA A 153 22.61 -21.90 3.86
C ALA A 153 23.24 -22.95 2.92
N SER A 154 24.40 -22.62 2.37
CA SER A 154 25.35 -23.61 1.89
C SER A 154 26.69 -23.23 2.48
N MET A 155 27.05 -23.86 3.59
CA MET A 155 28.39 -24.26 4.01
C MET A 155 28.28 -24.83 5.44
N MET A 156 28.33 -26.15 5.55
CA MET A 156 29.13 -26.94 6.51
C MET A 156 28.42 -28.26 6.80
N GLY A 157 28.90 -29.32 6.14
CA GLY A 157 28.58 -30.69 6.48
C GLY A 157 29.26 -31.12 7.79
N GLY A 158 28.65 -32.10 8.45
CA GLY A 158 29.18 -32.75 9.63
C GLY A 158 28.06 -33.47 10.36
N GLY A 159 27.83 -34.74 10.04
CA GLY A 159 26.77 -35.55 10.65
C GLY A 159 27.00 -35.84 12.13
N VAL A 160 25.94 -36.26 12.83
CA VAL A 160 25.82 -37.53 13.58
C VAL A 160 24.33 -37.69 13.95
N SER A 161 23.82 -38.90 13.74
CA SER A 161 22.49 -39.38 14.10
C SER A 161 22.32 -39.59 15.61
N ASN A 162 21.18 -39.19 16.20
CA ASN A 162 20.51 -39.97 17.24
C ASN A 162 19.03 -39.57 17.43
N PRO A 163 18.10 -40.51 17.75
CA PRO A 163 16.68 -40.23 17.92
C PRO A 163 16.28 -40.10 19.40
N GLY A 164 15.34 -39.19 19.68
CA GLY A 164 14.49 -39.21 20.87
C GLY A 164 14.78 -38.16 21.94
N ALA A 165 13.89 -37.17 22.06
CA ALA A 165 13.44 -36.60 23.33
C ALA A 165 12.25 -35.65 23.08
N GLN A 166 11.17 -35.89 23.81
CA GLN A 166 10.03 -34.97 23.95
C GLN A 166 10.48 -33.70 24.69
N GLY A 167 9.98 -32.54 24.28
CA GLY A 167 10.27 -31.27 24.96
C GLY A 167 9.50 -30.11 24.32
N GLN A 168 8.56 -29.58 25.08
CA GLN A 168 7.68 -28.45 24.81
C GLN A 168 8.46 -27.14 24.69
N GLU A 169 8.19 -26.29 23.67
CA GLU A 169 8.55 -24.87 23.71
C GLU A 169 7.74 -23.97 22.76
N ARG A 170 7.74 -22.68 23.12
CA ARG A 170 6.79 -21.61 22.85
C ARG A 170 7.16 -20.73 21.64
N CYS A 171 6.12 -20.07 21.12
CA CYS A 171 6.09 -18.72 20.53
C CYS A 171 6.76 -18.45 19.17
N GLY A 172 5.94 -17.97 18.23
CA GLY A 172 6.38 -17.29 17.01
C GLY A 172 5.23 -16.91 16.07
N ASN A 173 4.19 -16.21 16.55
CA ASN A 173 3.18 -15.63 15.66
C ASN A 173 3.79 -14.41 14.94
N GLY A 174 4.42 -14.65 13.80
CA GLY A 174 4.67 -13.60 12.81
C GLY A 174 3.36 -13.19 12.12
N PRO A 175 3.20 -11.93 11.68
CA PRO A 175 1.99 -11.50 11.00
C PRO A 175 1.87 -12.21 9.65
N SER A 176 0.74 -12.87 9.44
CA SER A 176 0.36 -13.55 8.20
C SER A 176 0.11 -12.50 7.11
N LEU A 177 0.87 -12.58 6.02
CA LEU A 177 0.62 -11.84 4.77
C LEU A 177 -0.18 -12.74 3.83
N GLY A 178 -1.42 -12.38 3.54
CA GLY A 178 -2.23 -12.97 2.47
C GLY A 178 -2.14 -12.13 1.18
N PRO A 179 -2.02 -12.73 -0.02
CA PRO A 179 -1.77 -12.06 -1.29
C PRO A 179 -3.05 -11.57 -2.01
N HIS A 180 -4.13 -11.32 -1.26
CA HIS A 180 -5.38 -10.79 -1.79
C HIS A 180 -5.57 -9.43 -1.13
N GLY A 181 -5.70 -8.35 -1.91
CA GLY A 181 -6.03 -7.02 -1.37
C GLY A 181 -7.12 -7.17 -0.31
N THR A 182 -6.91 -6.58 0.87
CA THR A 182 -7.76 -6.86 2.02
C THR A 182 -9.20 -6.46 1.67
N GLN A 183 -10.06 -7.45 1.44
CA GLN A 183 -11.40 -7.19 0.91
C GLN A 183 -12.17 -6.34 1.91
N VAL A 184 -12.86 -5.32 1.39
CA VAL A 184 -13.77 -4.46 2.16
C VAL A 184 -15.19 -4.99 1.95
N PRO A 185 -15.96 -5.29 3.01
CA PRO A 185 -15.69 -5.01 4.41
C PRO A 185 -14.60 -5.89 5.01
N TYR A 186 -13.65 -5.26 5.70
CA TYR A 186 -12.55 -5.92 6.38
C TYR A 186 -12.86 -6.06 7.88
N VAL A 187 -12.59 -7.24 8.44
CA VAL A 187 -12.65 -7.49 9.88
C VAL A 187 -11.37 -8.22 10.30
N GLY A 188 -10.57 -7.58 11.15
CA GLY A 188 -9.35 -8.14 11.71
C GLY A 188 -9.44 -8.28 13.22
N ASN A 189 -9.03 -9.45 13.74
CA ASN A 189 -8.84 -9.66 15.17
C ASN A 189 -7.52 -9.03 15.61
N LEU A 190 -7.52 -8.31 16.73
CA LEU A 190 -6.36 -7.71 17.38
C LEU A 190 -5.98 -8.60 18.57
N PRO A 191 -5.02 -9.54 18.44
CA PRO A 191 -4.71 -10.49 19.49
C PRO A 191 -4.30 -9.79 20.78
N GLY A 192 -4.93 -10.16 21.90
CA GLY A 192 -4.72 -9.54 23.21
C GLY A 192 -5.31 -8.12 23.34
N GLY A 193 -6.12 -7.69 22.37
CA GLY A 193 -6.70 -6.35 22.32
C GLY A 193 -5.69 -5.25 22.02
N LEU A 194 -6.08 -4.01 22.34
CA LEU A 194 -5.17 -2.88 22.33
C LEU A 194 -4.39 -2.80 23.65
N THR A 195 -3.11 -2.50 23.53
CA THR A 195 -2.25 -2.17 24.67
C THR A 195 -1.68 -0.77 24.49
N SER A 196 -1.22 -0.18 25.60
CA SER A 196 -0.53 1.10 25.52
C SER A 196 0.66 1.00 24.57
N LYS A 197 0.78 1.99 23.69
CA LYS A 197 1.77 2.12 22.61
C LYS A 197 1.56 1.18 21.42
N LYS A 198 0.58 0.25 21.43
CA LYS A 198 0.23 -0.53 20.23
C LYS A 198 -0.22 0.41 19.13
N THR A 199 0.32 0.20 17.92
CA THR A 199 0.03 1.02 16.75
C THR A 199 -0.61 0.12 15.70
N VAL A 200 -1.78 0.54 15.22
CA VAL A 200 -2.42 -0.07 14.07
C VAL A 200 -2.18 0.82 12.86
N VAL A 201 -1.67 0.24 11.79
CA VAL A 201 -1.42 0.94 10.52
C VAL A 201 -2.45 0.46 9.51
N VAL A 202 -3.13 1.42 8.88
CA VAL A 202 -4.09 1.18 7.79
C VAL A 202 -3.64 2.03 6.63
N LYS A 203 -3.33 1.39 5.51
CA LYS A 203 -3.04 2.08 4.25
C LYS A 203 -4.01 1.66 3.18
N GLY A 204 -4.36 2.60 2.33
CA GLY A 204 -5.36 2.36 1.31
C GLY A 204 -5.55 3.55 0.40
N PHE A 205 -6.52 3.39 -0.49
CA PHE A 205 -6.87 4.33 -1.52
C PHE A 205 -8.36 4.65 -1.42
N VAL A 206 -8.68 5.93 -1.61
CA VAL A 206 -10.04 6.43 -1.62
C VAL A 206 -10.52 6.52 -3.09
N PRO A 207 -11.52 5.72 -3.52
CA PRO A 207 -12.05 5.79 -4.88
C PRO A 207 -12.52 7.19 -5.31
N GLN A 208 -12.42 7.50 -6.61
CA GLN A 208 -12.80 8.81 -7.17
C GLN A 208 -14.28 9.16 -6.91
N ASN A 209 -15.14 8.16 -6.81
CA ASN A 209 -16.58 8.28 -6.58
C ASN A 209 -17.00 7.95 -5.14
N ALA A 210 -16.04 7.86 -4.22
CA ALA A 210 -16.30 7.53 -2.83
C ALA A 210 -17.18 8.58 -2.15
N LYS A 211 -18.18 8.13 -1.40
CA LYS A 211 -19.07 8.97 -0.60
C LYS A 211 -18.61 8.99 0.85
N SER A 212 -18.35 7.81 1.42
CA SER A 212 -17.83 7.68 2.77
C SER A 212 -17.29 6.28 3.04
N PHE A 213 -16.40 6.18 4.02
CA PHE A 213 -15.97 4.91 4.57
C PHE A 213 -15.71 5.06 6.07
N CYS A 214 -15.55 3.97 6.81
CA CYS A 214 -15.25 4.01 8.22
C CYS A 214 -14.18 3.00 8.65
N ILE A 215 -13.41 3.39 9.65
CA ILE A 215 -12.45 2.55 10.39
C ILE A 215 -12.92 2.52 11.85
N ASN A 216 -13.28 1.33 12.32
CA ASN A 216 -13.89 1.08 13.62
C ASN A 216 -12.96 0.23 14.48
N PHE A 217 -12.69 0.70 15.70
CA PHE A 217 -12.09 -0.08 16.76
C PHE A 217 -13.18 -0.52 17.73
N LYS A 218 -13.45 -1.83 17.74
CA LYS A 218 -14.60 -2.44 18.41
C LYS A 218 -14.18 -3.38 19.53
N THR A 219 -15.11 -3.59 20.45
CA THR A 219 -15.08 -4.72 21.38
C THR A 219 -15.82 -5.90 20.75
N GLY A 220 -15.20 -7.08 20.71
CA GLY A 220 -15.79 -8.28 20.11
C GLY A 220 -17.03 -8.75 20.88
N HIS A 221 -17.03 -8.58 22.20
CA HIS A 221 -18.12 -9.03 23.07
C HIS A 221 -19.34 -8.12 23.06
N SER A 222 -19.19 -6.80 23.33
CA SER A 222 -20.33 -5.88 23.39
C SER A 222 -20.68 -5.23 22.05
N GLN A 223 -19.82 -5.38 21.04
CA GLN A 223 -19.93 -4.70 19.74
C GLN A 223 -19.88 -3.15 19.85
N ASP A 224 -19.50 -2.62 21.01
CA ASP A 224 -19.27 -1.19 21.21
C ASP A 224 -18.13 -0.73 20.31
N ILE A 225 -18.29 0.46 19.72
CA ILE A 225 -17.26 1.11 18.90
C ILE A 225 -16.56 2.13 19.79
N ALA A 226 -15.36 1.79 20.28
CA ALA A 226 -14.55 2.66 21.10
C ALA A 226 -14.03 3.87 20.32
N LEU A 227 -13.63 3.66 19.06
CA LEU A 227 -13.24 4.71 18.13
C LEU A 227 -13.82 4.41 16.74
N HIS A 228 -14.68 5.30 16.28
CA HIS A 228 -15.18 5.38 14.91
C HIS A 228 -14.46 6.52 14.20
N ILE A 229 -13.79 6.26 13.09
CA ILE A 229 -13.24 7.27 12.19
C ILE A 229 -14.00 7.17 10.88
N ASN A 230 -14.67 8.23 10.46
CA ASN A 230 -15.53 8.24 9.30
C ASN A 230 -15.27 9.45 8.41
N PRO A 231 -14.38 9.30 7.41
CA PRO A 231 -14.27 10.23 6.31
C PRO A 231 -15.58 10.23 5.51
N ARG A 232 -16.23 11.39 5.45
CA ARG A 232 -17.44 11.69 4.68
C ARG A 232 -17.05 12.68 3.59
N LEU A 233 -16.77 12.16 2.40
CA LEU A 233 -16.18 12.92 1.30
C LEU A 233 -17.17 13.94 0.73
N ASN A 234 -18.46 13.61 0.76
CA ASN A 234 -19.55 14.52 0.39
C ASN A 234 -19.65 15.75 1.32
N GLU A 235 -19.33 15.59 2.61
CA GLU A 235 -19.27 16.70 3.59
C GLU A 235 -17.86 17.32 3.65
N GLN A 236 -16.86 16.70 3.01
CA GLN A 236 -15.43 17.00 3.16
C GLN A 236 -14.95 17.01 4.64
N LYS A 237 -15.57 16.18 5.48
CA LYS A 237 -15.28 16.10 6.92
C LYS A 237 -14.82 14.69 7.31
N VAL A 238 -14.02 14.61 8.37
CA VAL A 238 -13.70 13.34 9.03
C VAL A 238 -14.33 13.36 10.40
N VAL A 239 -15.41 12.59 10.54
CA VAL A 239 -16.14 12.49 11.80
C VAL A 239 -15.48 11.45 12.69
N ARG A 240 -15.26 11.77 13.95
CA ARG A 240 -14.83 10.82 14.97
C ARG A 240 -15.86 10.73 16.08
N ASN A 241 -16.16 9.51 16.53
CA ASN A 241 -17.13 9.29 17.60
C ASN A 241 -16.90 7.93 18.28
N SER A 242 -17.72 7.64 19.30
CA SER A 242 -17.87 6.33 19.89
C SER A 242 -19.35 5.93 19.87
N PHE A 243 -19.61 4.64 19.64
CA PHE A 243 -20.94 4.04 19.76
C PHE A 243 -20.91 3.10 20.96
N LEU A 244 -21.47 3.54 22.07
CA LEU A 244 -21.40 2.84 23.35
C LEU A 244 -22.82 2.56 23.85
N LYS A 245 -23.07 1.33 24.30
CA LYS A 245 -24.38 0.92 24.87
C LYS A 245 -25.55 1.22 23.92
N GLY A 246 -25.33 1.01 22.62
CA GLY A 246 -26.36 1.21 21.61
C GLY A 246 -26.59 2.66 21.16
N GLN A 247 -25.75 3.62 21.57
CA GLN A 247 -25.92 5.04 21.22
C GLN A 247 -24.63 5.69 20.75
N TRP A 248 -24.75 6.59 19.77
CA TRP A 248 -23.67 7.48 19.35
C TRP A 248 -23.48 8.60 20.37
N GLY A 249 -22.23 8.91 20.70
CA GLY A 249 -21.89 10.09 21.50
C GLY A 249 -21.82 11.38 20.67
N SER A 250 -21.17 12.39 21.24
CA SER A 250 -20.91 13.67 20.53
C SER A 250 -19.84 13.50 19.45
N GLU A 251 -20.10 14.01 18.24
CA GLU A 251 -19.13 13.96 17.15
C GLU A 251 -17.98 14.96 17.36
N GLU A 252 -16.78 14.55 16.94
CA GLU A 252 -15.63 15.44 16.76
C GLU A 252 -15.35 15.56 15.27
N ARG A 253 -15.39 16.78 14.73
CA ARG A 253 -15.34 17.04 13.27
C ARG A 253 -14.14 17.88 12.83
N GLU A 254 -13.59 18.69 13.74
CA GLU A 254 -12.53 19.64 13.40
C GLU A 254 -11.19 18.94 13.14
N LEU A 255 -10.50 19.38 12.08
CA LEU A 255 -9.15 18.96 11.68
C LEU A 255 -8.43 20.13 11.03
N SER A 256 -7.11 20.19 11.15
CA SER A 256 -6.28 21.16 10.45
C SER A 256 -6.19 20.90 8.94
N PHE A 257 -6.30 19.63 8.54
CA PHE A 257 -6.36 19.20 7.14
C PHE A 257 -7.13 17.88 7.02
N ASN A 258 -7.67 17.58 5.84
CA ASN A 258 -8.35 16.31 5.56
C ASN A 258 -7.52 15.44 4.60
N PRO A 259 -6.94 14.33 5.07
CA PRO A 259 -6.07 13.46 4.26
C PRO A 259 -6.84 12.50 3.35
N PHE A 260 -8.17 12.48 3.40
CA PHE A 260 -9.00 11.56 2.64
C PHE A 260 -9.75 12.32 1.54
N GLN A 261 -9.14 12.40 0.36
CA GLN A 261 -9.75 12.98 -0.82
C GLN A 261 -10.07 11.91 -1.87
N PRO A 262 -11.09 12.10 -2.72
CA PRO A 262 -11.35 11.19 -3.82
C PRO A 262 -10.10 11.05 -4.70
N GLY A 263 -9.72 9.81 -5.01
CA GLY A 263 -8.55 9.51 -5.82
C GLY A 263 -7.21 9.60 -5.08
N GLN A 264 -7.21 9.74 -3.75
CA GLN A 264 -5.97 9.83 -2.97
C GLN A 264 -5.65 8.56 -2.19
N TYR A 265 -4.36 8.25 -2.16
CA TYR A 265 -3.77 7.30 -1.23
C TYR A 265 -3.63 7.92 0.17
N PHE A 266 -3.75 7.07 1.21
CA PHE A 266 -3.47 7.45 2.58
C PHE A 266 -2.65 6.40 3.32
N ASP A 267 -1.83 6.87 4.26
CA ASP A 267 -1.14 6.08 5.27
C ASP A 267 -1.60 6.56 6.65
N LEU A 268 -2.41 5.76 7.35
CA LEU A 268 -2.97 6.10 8.64
C LEU A 268 -2.31 5.26 9.74
N SER A 269 -1.70 5.91 10.71
CA SER A 269 -1.14 5.29 11.91
C SER A 269 -1.97 5.68 13.15
N ILE A 270 -2.59 4.69 13.78
CA ILE A 270 -3.45 4.85 14.96
C ILE A 270 -2.74 4.24 16.16
N ARG A 271 -2.20 5.09 17.03
CA ARG A 271 -1.51 4.65 18.25
C ARG A 271 -2.44 4.72 19.45
N CYS A 272 -2.61 3.60 20.14
CA CYS A 272 -3.33 3.54 21.40
C CYS A 272 -2.43 4.06 22.54
N GLY A 273 -2.80 5.19 23.15
CA GLY A 273 -2.18 5.68 24.38
C GLY A 273 -2.99 5.29 25.63
N ASN A 274 -2.52 5.68 26.81
CA ASN A 274 -3.22 5.39 28.07
C ASN A 274 -4.55 6.16 28.22
N GLN A 275 -4.64 7.37 27.66
CA GLN A 275 -5.79 8.26 27.84
C GLN A 275 -6.50 8.61 26.53
N ARG A 276 -5.85 8.37 25.39
CA ARG A 276 -6.32 8.79 24.08
C ARG A 276 -5.67 7.97 22.98
N PHE A 277 -6.33 7.90 21.83
CA PHE A 277 -5.69 7.57 20.57
C PHE A 277 -4.92 8.78 20.05
N LYS A 278 -3.76 8.52 19.44
CA LYS A 278 -2.99 9.49 18.67
C LYS A 278 -2.97 9.03 17.22
N VAL A 279 -3.52 9.83 16.31
CA VAL A 279 -3.70 9.46 14.92
C VAL A 279 -2.83 10.34 14.03
N PHE A 280 -2.10 9.72 13.13
CA PHE A 280 -1.22 10.36 12.16
C PHE A 280 -1.66 9.94 10.75
N ALA A 281 -1.69 10.88 9.83
CA ALA A 281 -1.92 10.62 8.41
C ALA A 281 -0.71 11.08 7.61
N ASN A 282 -0.18 10.21 6.75
CA ASN A 282 0.98 10.45 5.90
C ASN A 282 2.19 10.97 6.72
N GLY A 283 2.41 10.37 7.90
CA GLY A 283 3.48 10.75 8.84
C GLY A 283 3.21 12.02 9.67
N GLN A 284 2.16 12.79 9.35
CA GLN A 284 1.83 14.03 10.05
C GLN A 284 0.77 13.83 11.13
N PRO A 285 0.87 14.51 12.30
CA PRO A 285 -0.18 14.45 13.32
C PRO A 285 -1.52 14.93 12.74
N LEU A 286 -2.55 14.10 12.86
CA LEU A 286 -3.88 14.43 12.35
C LEU A 286 -4.81 14.85 13.49
N PHE A 287 -5.04 13.96 14.46
CA PHE A 287 -5.85 14.26 15.64
C PHE A 287 -5.50 13.38 16.84
N ASN A 288 -5.95 13.82 18.01
CA ASN A 288 -6.04 13.00 19.20
C ASN A 288 -7.52 12.71 19.50
N TYR A 289 -7.83 11.52 19.98
CA TYR A 289 -9.19 11.15 20.39
C TYR A 289 -9.16 10.60 21.81
N SER A 290 -9.70 11.34 22.76
CA SER A 290 -9.74 10.93 24.17
C SER A 290 -10.57 9.66 24.34
N HIS A 291 -10.09 8.72 25.15
CA HIS A 291 -10.79 7.46 25.38
C HIS A 291 -12.13 7.72 26.07
N ARG A 292 -13.21 7.42 25.36
CA ARG A 292 -14.56 7.35 25.95
C ARG A 292 -14.83 5.96 26.50
N PHE A 293 -14.23 4.95 25.88
CA PHE A 293 -14.18 3.57 26.37
C PHE A 293 -12.84 3.31 27.07
N HIS A 294 -12.86 3.15 28.38
CA HIS A 294 -11.65 3.15 29.21
C HIS A 294 -10.94 1.80 29.27
N SER A 295 -11.68 0.70 29.09
CA SER A 295 -11.14 -0.67 29.10
C SER A 295 -10.51 -1.04 27.76
N PHE A 296 -9.55 -0.25 27.28
CA PHE A 296 -8.99 -0.39 25.92
C PHE A 296 -8.42 -1.78 25.60
N GLN A 297 -8.06 -2.60 26.61
CA GLN A 297 -7.67 -4.00 26.40
C GLN A 297 -8.79 -4.88 25.85
N GLN A 298 -10.05 -4.48 25.99
CA GLN A 298 -11.20 -5.18 25.40
C GLN A 298 -11.48 -4.77 23.95
N ILE A 299 -10.74 -3.79 23.42
CA ILE A 299 -10.83 -3.40 22.02
C ILE A 299 -9.98 -4.40 21.23
N ASP A 300 -10.62 -5.40 20.65
CA ASP A 300 -10.00 -6.56 20.02
C ASP A 300 -10.36 -6.70 18.53
N THR A 301 -11.15 -5.80 17.99
CA THR A 301 -11.66 -5.92 16.63
C THR A 301 -11.43 -4.64 15.84
N LEU A 302 -10.75 -4.75 14.70
CA LEU A 302 -10.65 -3.70 13.68
C LEU A 302 -11.65 -4.01 12.57
N GLU A 303 -12.57 -3.10 12.30
CA GLU A 303 -13.56 -3.24 11.23
C GLU A 303 -13.46 -2.05 10.28
N ILE A 304 -13.35 -2.30 8.97
CA ILE A 304 -13.28 -1.26 7.94
C ILE A 304 -14.35 -1.52 6.88
N LYS A 305 -15.17 -0.51 6.57
CA LYS A 305 -16.33 -0.62 5.66
C LYS A 305 -16.46 0.63 4.79
N GLY A 306 -17.22 0.51 3.70
CA GLY A 306 -17.56 1.63 2.82
C GLY A 306 -16.58 1.78 1.66
N ASP A 307 -16.56 2.99 1.09
CA ASP A 307 -15.87 3.28 -0.17
C ASP A 307 -14.37 3.49 0.04
N VAL A 308 -13.63 2.39 0.20
CA VAL A 308 -12.17 2.37 0.37
C VAL A 308 -11.58 1.08 -0.18
N VAL A 309 -10.38 1.16 -0.74
CA VAL A 309 -9.57 0.01 -1.14
C VAL A 309 -8.40 -0.11 -0.17
N LEU A 310 -8.23 -1.28 0.46
CA LEU A 310 -7.14 -1.51 1.41
C LEU A 310 -5.94 -2.15 0.71
N SER A 311 -4.77 -1.54 0.92
CA SER A 311 -3.50 -2.07 0.43
C SER A 311 -2.69 -2.73 1.56
N TYR A 312 -2.86 -2.27 2.80
CA TYR A 312 -2.07 -2.75 3.94
C TYR A 312 -2.82 -2.54 5.25
N VAL A 313 -2.81 -3.56 6.12
CA VAL A 313 -3.26 -3.47 7.50
C VAL A 313 -2.26 -4.20 8.39
N GLN A 314 -1.78 -3.55 9.45
CA GLN A 314 -0.84 -4.12 10.43
C GLN A 314 -1.24 -3.70 11.84
N PHE A 315 -1.07 -4.61 12.81
CA PHE A 315 -1.33 -4.39 14.23
C PHE A 315 -0.50 -5.34 15.11
#